data_AF-A0A937H454-F1
#
_entry.id   AF-A0A937H454-F1
#
_cell.length_a   1.000
_cell.length_b   1.000
_cell.length_c   1.000
_cell.angle_alpha   90.00
_cell.angle_beta   90.00
_cell.angle_gamma   90.00
#
_symmetry.space_group_name_H-M   'P 1'
#
loop_
_entity.id
_entity.type
_entity.pdbx_description
1 polymer ?
#
loop_
_entity_poly.entity_id
_entity_poly.type
_entity_poly.pdbx_seq_one_letter_code
_entity_poly.pdbx_strand_id
1 'polypeptide(L)'
;MSKISDLKPVNTSKLSSNIKLLKIIAITLGILIILGLFFLFWGLAKSYNNLEKNKIKDNSFLVSDDLQYSEFDFFQPKGSQLISSSLGENNEILLRYLYKGNNVLVILNTEKKEVKSIITLKIGKEFGNKNK
;
A
#
# COMPACT_ATOMS: atom_id res chain seq x y z
N MET A 1 -2.76 28.73 77.18
CA MET A 1 -2.98 27.75 76.10
C MET A 1 -3.19 28.51 74.78
N SER A 2 -2.22 28.54 73.88
CA SER A 2 -2.43 29.01 72.50
C SER A 2 -2.70 27.82 71.59
N LYS A 3 -3.78 27.90 70.81
CA LYS A 3 -4.17 26.87 69.84
C LYS A 3 -3.13 26.81 68.72
N ILE A 4 -2.41 25.70 68.65
CA ILE A 4 -1.65 25.28 67.47
C ILE A 4 -2.66 24.65 66.52
N SER A 5 -3.21 25.43 65.58
CA SER A 5 -4.08 24.88 64.54
C SER A 5 -4.07 25.70 63.24
N ASP A 6 -2.90 26.19 62.82
CA ASP A 6 -2.77 26.93 61.55
C ASP A 6 -1.66 26.37 60.64
N LEU A 7 -1.61 25.04 60.47
CA LEU A 7 -0.69 24.42 59.50
C LEU A 7 -1.41 23.42 58.58
N LYS A 8 -2.13 23.97 57.58
CA LYS A 8 -2.49 23.50 56.21
C LYS A 8 -3.97 23.75 55.88
N PRO A 9 -4.32 24.22 54.65
CA PRO A 9 -3.77 23.67 53.41
C PRO A 9 -3.57 24.71 52.28
N VAL A 10 -2.39 25.32 52.21
CA VAL A 10 -2.00 26.14 51.04
C VAL A 10 -1.77 25.27 49.78
N ASN A 11 -1.62 23.95 49.96
CA ASN A 11 -1.18 23.04 48.89
C ASN A 11 -2.35 22.40 48.12
N THR A 12 -3.54 22.30 48.71
CA THR A 12 -4.69 21.62 48.06
C THR A 12 -5.35 22.50 46.99
N SER A 13 -5.34 23.83 47.18
CA SER A 13 -5.86 24.79 46.20
C SER A 13 -5.01 24.83 44.93
N LYS A 14 -3.68 24.83 45.07
CA LYS A 14 -2.74 24.72 43.94
C LYS A 14 -2.90 23.40 43.19
N LEU A 15 -3.05 22.28 43.90
CA LEU A 15 -3.22 20.96 43.29
C LEU A 15 -4.55 20.86 42.51
N SER A 16 -5.64 21.41 43.07
CA SER A 16 -6.95 21.49 42.41
C SER A 16 -6.93 22.40 41.16
N SER A 17 -6.24 23.54 41.23
CA SER A 17 -6.07 24.45 40.10
C SER A 17 -5.28 23.82 38.96
N ASN A 18 -4.20 23.09 39.27
CA ASN A 18 -3.38 22.41 38.27
C ASN A 18 -4.15 21.31 37.52
N ILE A 19 -5.02 20.57 38.22
CA ILE A 19 -5.87 19.53 37.61
C ILE A 19 -6.92 20.16 36.68
N LYS A 20 -7.49 21.32 37.04
CA LYS A 20 -8.41 22.06 36.17
C LYS A 20 -7.70 22.55 34.89
N LEU A 21 -6.49 23.08 35.01
CA LEU A 21 -5.69 23.51 33.86
C LEU A 21 -5.34 22.34 32.93
N LEU A 22 -4.92 21.20 33.50
CA LEU A 22 -4.59 20.00 32.73
C LEU A 22 -5.81 19.46 31.94
N LYS A 23 -7.02 19.51 32.53
CA LYS A 23 -8.25 19.16 31.84
C LYS A 23 -8.53 20.07 30.64
N ILE A 24 -8.33 21.38 30.78
CA ILE A 24 -8.52 22.34 29.69
C ILE A 24 -7.54 22.03 28.55
N ILE A 25 -6.26 21.80 28.86
CA ILE A 25 -5.25 21.44 27.85
C ILE A 25 -5.63 20.14 27.13
N ALA A 26 -6.07 19.13 27.87
CA ALA A 26 -6.49 17.85 27.30
C ALA A 26 -7.71 17.98 26.36
N ILE A 27 -8.70 18.80 26.74
CA ILE A 27 -9.87 19.09 25.89
C ILE A 27 -9.44 19.82 24.61
N THR A 28 -8.61 20.84 24.72
CA THR A 28 -8.09 21.59 23.56
C THR A 28 -7.30 20.68 22.62
N LEU A 29 -6.48 19.77 23.17
CA LEU A 29 -5.71 18.82 22.38
C LEU A 29 -6.62 17.81 21.65
N GLY A 30 -7.67 17.32 22.31
CA GLY A 30 -8.66 16.44 21.68
C GLY A 30 -9.38 17.10 20.51
N ILE A 31 -9.82 18.35 20.69
CA ILE A 31 -10.45 19.14 19.62
C ILE A 31 -9.47 19.34 18.44
N LEU A 32 -8.20 19.62 18.73
CA LEU A 32 -7.18 19.82 17.70
C LEU A 32 -6.94 18.55 16.86
N ILE A 33 -6.93 17.38 17.50
CA ILE A 33 -6.78 16.09 16.80
C ILE A 33 -7.97 15.85 15.87
N ILE A 34 -9.20 16.08 16.34
CA ILE A 34 -10.42 15.90 15.54
C ILE A 34 -10.42 16.84 14.33
N LEU A 35 -10.07 18.11 14.52
CA LEU A 35 -9.92 19.07 13.44
C LEU A 35 -8.84 18.63 12.43
N GLY A 36 -7.68 18.19 12.92
CA GLY A 36 -6.59 17.69 12.07
C GLY A 36 -7.02 16.50 11.21
N LEU A 37 -7.74 15.54 11.78
CA LEU A 37 -8.30 14.41 11.04
C LEU A 37 -9.33 14.86 10.00
N PHE A 38 -10.22 15.80 10.34
CA PHE A 38 -11.19 16.34 9.40
C PHE A 38 -10.52 16.99 8.19
N PHE A 39 -9.52 17.85 8.42
CA PHE A 39 -8.73 18.45 7.33
C PHE A 39 -7.93 17.43 6.53
N LEU A 40 -7.40 16.38 7.18
CA LEU A 40 -6.68 15.30 6.52
C LEU A 40 -7.62 14.56 5.55
N PHE A 41 -8.77 14.09 6.02
CA PHE A 41 -9.76 13.42 5.17
C PHE A 41 -10.28 14.32 4.06
N TRP A 42 -10.56 15.60 4.34
CA TRP A 42 -10.98 16.58 3.33
C TRP A 42 -9.90 16.82 2.27
N GLY A 43 -8.65 16.95 2.70
CA GLY A 43 -7.48 17.13 1.83
C GLY A 43 -7.24 15.92 0.94
N LEU A 44 -7.32 14.71 1.50
CA LEU A 44 -7.25 13.46 0.73
C LEU A 44 -8.40 13.36 -0.27
N ALA A 45 -9.65 13.56 0.15
CA ALA A 45 -10.81 13.51 -0.74
C ALA A 45 -10.69 14.51 -1.89
N LYS A 46 -10.24 15.75 -1.62
CA LYS A 46 -9.98 16.76 -2.67
C LYS A 46 -8.83 16.34 -3.60
N SER A 47 -7.77 15.75 -3.06
CA SER A 47 -6.64 15.23 -3.85
C SER A 47 -7.07 14.08 -4.76
N TYR A 48 -7.85 13.12 -4.25
CA TYR A 48 -8.43 12.03 -5.02
C TYR A 48 -9.41 12.53 -6.10
N ASN A 49 -10.32 13.45 -5.77
CA ASN A 49 -11.23 14.04 -6.74
C ASN A 49 -10.49 14.85 -7.81
N ASN A 50 -9.36 15.46 -7.46
CA ASN A 50 -8.48 16.13 -8.43
C ASN A 50 -7.70 15.12 -9.29
N LEU A 51 -7.28 13.97 -8.75
CA LEU A 51 -6.69 12.89 -9.55
C LEU A 51 -7.71 12.31 -10.53
N GLU A 52 -8.97 12.16 -10.11
CA GLU A 52 -10.07 11.73 -10.97
C GLU A 52 -10.39 12.80 -12.04
N LYS A 53 -10.48 14.09 -11.66
CA LYS A 53 -10.65 15.19 -12.62
C LYS A 53 -9.46 15.38 -13.56
N ASN A 54 -8.23 15.15 -13.09
CA ASN A 54 -7.02 15.21 -13.93
C ASN A 54 -6.97 14.00 -14.87
N LYS A 55 -7.38 12.79 -14.44
CA LYS A 55 -7.67 11.69 -15.37
C LYS A 55 -8.69 12.11 -16.43
N ILE A 56 -9.79 12.77 -16.05
CA ILE A 56 -10.82 13.24 -17.00
C ILE A 56 -10.30 14.34 -17.95
N LYS A 57 -9.36 15.19 -17.52
CA LYS A 57 -8.72 16.20 -18.38
C LYS A 57 -7.59 15.65 -19.26
N ASP A 58 -6.87 14.64 -18.78
CA ASP A 58 -5.85 13.91 -19.53
C ASP A 58 -6.47 12.86 -20.48
N ASN A 59 -7.81 12.73 -20.49
CA ASN A 59 -8.57 12.01 -21.53
C ASN A 59 -8.60 12.73 -22.88
N SER A 60 -7.67 13.64 -23.20
CA SER A 60 -7.29 13.85 -24.59
C SER A 60 -6.41 12.72 -25.12
N PHE A 61 -5.92 11.84 -24.25
CA PHE A 61 -5.62 10.45 -24.60
C PHE A 61 -6.86 9.60 -24.30
N LEU A 62 -7.94 9.85 -25.05
CA LEU A 62 -8.87 8.77 -25.33
C LEU A 62 -8.00 7.68 -25.96
N VAL A 63 -7.75 6.62 -25.20
CA VAL A 63 -7.49 5.32 -25.78
C VAL A 63 -8.71 5.08 -26.66
N SER A 64 -8.61 5.48 -27.92
CA SER A 64 -9.70 5.30 -28.88
C SER A 64 -10.10 3.83 -28.79
N ASP A 65 -11.41 3.55 -28.73
CA ASP A 65 -11.93 2.19 -28.92
C ASP A 65 -11.47 1.57 -30.27
N ASP A 66 -10.84 2.37 -31.15
CA ASP A 66 -10.16 2.00 -32.39
C ASP A 66 -8.73 1.46 -32.24
N LEU A 67 -8.09 1.56 -31.07
CA LEU A 67 -6.85 0.83 -30.83
C LEU A 67 -7.23 -0.61 -30.53
N GLN A 68 -7.18 -1.46 -31.56
CA GLN A 68 -7.21 -2.91 -31.45
C GLN A 68 -6.01 -3.37 -30.60
N TYR A 69 -6.09 -3.19 -29.29
CA TYR A 69 -5.19 -3.90 -28.38
C TYR A 69 -5.49 -5.37 -28.58
N SER A 70 -4.47 -6.11 -28.97
CA SER A 70 -4.55 -7.56 -28.89
C SER A 70 -4.55 -7.92 -27.41
N GLU A 71 -5.76 -8.00 -26.84
CA GLU A 71 -5.93 -8.55 -25.50
C GLU A 71 -5.50 -10.03 -25.56
N PHE A 72 -4.54 -10.37 -24.71
CA PHE A 72 -4.03 -11.73 -24.56
C PHE A 72 -4.53 -12.30 -23.25
N ASP A 73 -5.61 -13.06 -23.33
CA ASP A 73 -6.07 -13.87 -22.23
C ASP A 73 -5.16 -15.09 -22.09
N PHE A 74 -4.52 -15.22 -20.92
CA PHE A 74 -3.73 -16.40 -20.58
C PHE A 74 -4.31 -17.07 -19.34
N PHE A 75 -4.42 -18.40 -19.38
CA PHE A 75 -4.87 -19.18 -18.23
C PHE A 75 -3.75 -19.31 -17.21
N GLN A 76 -3.89 -18.63 -16.06
CA GLN A 76 -2.98 -18.81 -14.94
C GLN A 76 -3.19 -20.19 -14.30
N PRO A 77 -2.15 -21.04 -14.19
CA PRO A 77 -2.28 -22.34 -13.54
C PRO A 77 -2.76 -22.21 -12.09
N LYS A 78 -3.69 -23.08 -11.66
CA LYS A 78 -4.14 -23.10 -10.26
C LYS A 78 -2.96 -23.33 -9.31
N GLY A 79 -2.85 -22.49 -8.29
CA GLY A 79 -1.75 -22.53 -7.32
C GLY A 79 -0.42 -21.99 -7.84
N SER A 80 -0.44 -21.20 -8.91
CA SER A 80 0.70 -20.36 -9.31
C SER A 80 0.47 -18.90 -8.95
N GLN A 81 1.55 -18.15 -8.74
CA GLN A 81 1.52 -16.70 -8.62
C GLN A 81 2.35 -16.10 -9.77
N LEU A 82 1.76 -15.19 -10.55
CA LEU A 82 2.52 -14.40 -11.52
C LEU A 82 3.45 -13.45 -10.76
N ILE A 83 4.74 -13.46 -11.12
CA ILE A 83 5.79 -12.63 -10.55
C ILE A 83 6.05 -11.44 -11.47
N SER A 84 6.21 -11.69 -12.77
CA SER A 84 6.50 -10.64 -13.75
C SER A 84 6.10 -11.07 -15.15
N SER A 85 5.88 -10.07 -16.01
CA SER A 85 5.71 -10.23 -17.46
C SER A 85 6.70 -9.32 -18.17
N SER A 86 7.30 -9.79 -19.27
CA SER A 86 8.16 -8.98 -20.14
C SER A 86 7.96 -9.37 -21.59
N LEU A 87 8.16 -8.40 -22.49
CA LEU A 87 8.19 -8.67 -23.93
C LEU A 87 9.52 -9.36 -24.27
N GLY A 88 9.44 -10.52 -24.92
CA GLY A 88 10.59 -11.22 -25.49
C GLY A 88 10.89 -10.77 -26.90
N GLU A 89 11.95 -11.32 -27.48
CA GLU A 89 12.23 -11.17 -28.91
C GLU A 89 11.30 -12.08 -29.73
N ASN A 90 11.03 -11.73 -30.99
CA ASN A 90 10.24 -12.54 -31.93
C ASN A 90 8.77 -12.77 -31.51
N ASN A 91 8.06 -11.71 -31.14
CA ASN A 91 6.63 -11.78 -30.82
C ASN A 91 6.36 -12.77 -29.67
N GLU A 92 7.18 -12.68 -28.62
CA GLU A 92 7.07 -13.52 -27.43
C GLU A 92 6.69 -12.71 -26.21
N ILE A 93 5.92 -13.32 -25.32
CA ILE A 93 5.70 -12.82 -23.96
C ILE A 93 6.32 -13.81 -22.99
N LEU A 94 7.16 -13.29 -22.11
CA LEU A 94 7.84 -14.02 -21.07
C LEU A 94 7.09 -13.82 -19.75
N LEU A 95 6.50 -14.88 -19.22
CA LEU A 95 5.76 -14.86 -17.96
C LEU A 95 6.53 -15.65 -16.89
N ARG A 96 6.90 -14.98 -15.80
CA ARG A 96 7.52 -15.62 -14.64
C ARG A 96 6.47 -15.96 -13.59
N TYR A 97 6.42 -17.22 -13.20
CA TYR A 97 5.53 -17.74 -12.17
C TYR A 97 6.31 -18.34 -11.00
N LEU A 98 5.76 -18.19 -9.81
CA LEU A 98 6.04 -19.08 -8.68
C LEU A 98 5.01 -20.22 -8.72
N TYR A 99 5.47 -21.45 -8.97
CA TYR A 99 4.58 -22.62 -9.01
C TYR A 99 5.15 -23.75 -8.13
N LYS A 100 4.38 -24.15 -7.11
CA LYS A 100 4.78 -25.18 -6.13
C LYS A 100 6.18 -24.94 -5.54
N GLY A 101 6.51 -23.68 -5.24
CA GLY A 101 7.81 -23.27 -4.69
C GLY A 101 8.95 -23.17 -5.71
N ASN A 102 8.69 -23.38 -7.00
CA ASN A 102 9.70 -23.26 -8.06
C ASN A 102 9.46 -22.03 -8.93
N ASN A 103 10.55 -21.42 -9.39
CA ASN A 103 10.48 -20.36 -10.40
C ASN A 103 10.32 -21.00 -11.78
N VAL A 104 9.22 -20.68 -12.45
CA VAL A 104 8.87 -21.18 -13.78
C VAL A 104 8.77 -20.00 -14.73
N LEU A 105 9.48 -20.07 -15.85
CA LEU A 105 9.37 -19.14 -16.96
C LEU A 105 8.54 -19.80 -18.06
N VAL A 106 7.44 -19.17 -18.43
CA VAL A 106 6.57 -19.58 -19.54
C VAL A 106 6.79 -18.60 -20.68
N ILE A 107 7.13 -19.12 -21.85
CA ILE A 107 7.32 -18.35 -23.08
C ILE A 107 6.07 -18.56 -23.93
N LEU A 108 5.34 -17.48 -24.19
CA LEU A 108 4.16 -17.47 -25.05
C LEU A 108 4.53 -16.89 -26.40
N ASN A 109 4.08 -17.52 -27.48
CA ASN A 109 4.10 -16.91 -28.80
C ASN A 109 2.82 -16.09 -28.99
N THR A 110 2.95 -14.79 -29.24
CA THR A 110 1.79 -13.91 -29.39
C THR A 110 1.06 -14.19 -30.69
N GLU A 111 1.75 -14.37 -31.82
CA GLU A 111 1.09 -14.63 -33.11
C GLU A 111 0.17 -15.85 -33.09
N LYS A 112 0.64 -16.95 -32.50
CA LYS A 112 -0.08 -18.23 -32.42
C LYS A 112 -0.96 -18.36 -31.19
N LYS A 113 -0.81 -17.45 -30.21
CA LYS A 113 -1.49 -17.51 -28.90
C LYS A 113 -1.26 -18.82 -28.15
N GLU A 114 -0.07 -19.40 -28.29
CA GLU A 114 0.28 -20.72 -27.73
C GLU A 114 1.51 -20.64 -26.83
N VAL A 115 1.59 -21.56 -25.87
CA VAL A 115 2.80 -21.76 -25.05
C VAL A 115 3.89 -22.35 -25.94
N LYS A 116 4.95 -21.58 -26.19
CA LYS A 116 6.12 -22.03 -26.93
C LYS A 116 7.02 -22.92 -26.07
N SER A 117 7.23 -22.54 -24.80
CA SER A 117 8.03 -23.35 -23.88
C SER A 117 7.75 -23.04 -22.41
N ILE A 118 8.09 -24.01 -21.56
CA ILE A 118 8.05 -23.88 -20.11
C ILE A 118 9.41 -24.29 -19.57
N ILE A 119 10.10 -23.35 -18.93
CA ILE A 119 11.43 -23.54 -18.34
C ILE A 119 11.27 -23.49 -16.83
N THR A 120 11.68 -24.54 -16.13
CA THR A 120 11.67 -24.57 -14.66
C THR A 120 13.09 -24.48 -14.13
N LEU A 121 13.37 -23.46 -13.32
CA LEU A 121 14.66 -23.31 -12.65
C LEU A 121 14.63 -24.09 -11.34
N LYS A 122 15.38 -25.19 -11.28
CA LYS A 122 15.66 -25.89 -10.03
C LYS A 122 16.88 -25.27 -9.38
N ILE A 123 16.81 -25.00 -8.08
CA ILE A 123 17.98 -24.57 -7.31
C ILE A 123 18.99 -25.73 -7.35
N GLY A 124 20.16 -25.49 -7.95
CA GLY A 124 21.27 -26.44 -7.96
C GLY A 124 21.86 -26.59 -6.55
N LYS A 125 22.48 -27.74 -6.26
CA LYS A 125 23.15 -28.02 -4.96
C LYS A 125 24.16 -26.94 -4.55
N GLU A 126 24.66 -26.14 -5.49
CA GLU A 126 25.71 -25.12 -5.28
C GLU A 126 25.18 -23.71 -5.01
N PHE A 127 23.89 -23.43 -5.25
CA PHE A 127 23.28 -22.11 -5.00
C PHE A 127 22.68 -21.95 -3.60
N GLY A 128 22.84 -22.97 -2.74
CA GLY A 128 22.59 -22.88 -1.30
C GLY A 128 23.89 -23.19 -0.59
N ASN A 129 24.53 -22.16 -0.04
CA ASN A 129 25.69 -22.34 0.81
C ASN A 129 25.33 -23.33 1.93
N LYS A 130 25.86 -24.56 1.86
CA LYS A 130 25.68 -25.60 2.89
C LYS A 130 26.61 -25.36 4.07
N ASN A 131 26.77 -24.12 4.48
CA ASN A 131 27.44 -23.83 5.74
C ASN A 131 26.38 -23.96 6.85
N LYS A 132 26.17 -25.23 7.22
CA LYS A 132 25.73 -25.63 8.56
C LYS A 132 26.75 -25.17 9.59
#